data_AF-A0A6P0HTL7-F1
#
_entry.id   AF-A0A6P0HTL7-F1
#
_cell.length_a   1.000
_cell.length_b   1.000
_cell.length_c   1.000
_cell.angle_alpha   90.00
_cell.angle_beta   90.00
_cell.angle_gamma   90.00
#
_symmetry.space_group_name_H-M   'P 1'
#
loop_
_entity.id
_entity.type
_entity.pdbx_description
1 polymer ?
#
loop_
_entity_poly.entity_id
_entity_poly.type
_entity_poly.pdbx_seq_one_letter_code
_entity_poly.pdbx_strand_id
1 'polypeptide(L)' 'MKVTLSIGYPGKQEFEVDIDDDEWNECETEEQQEELKFNYAQDQIWQHLDLDMEIID' A
#
# COMPACT_ATOMS: atom_id res chain seq x y z
N MET A 1 5.65 -2.53 12.21
CA MET A 1 4.48 -1.74 12.66
C MET A 1 3.29 -2.01 11.76
N LYS A 2 2.05 -1.94 12.27
CA LYS A 2 0.85 -2.28 11.47
C LYS A 2 0.07 -1.04 11.02
N VAL A 3 -0.28 -1.00 9.74
CA VAL A 3 -1.18 0.00 9.16
C VAL A 3 -2.39 -0.67 8.51
N THR A 4 -3.50 0.05 8.43
CA THR A 4 -4.72 -0.41 7.76
C THR A 4 -4.82 0.24 6.39
N LEU A 5 -4.80 -0.58 5.33
CA LEU A 5 -5.01 -0.16 3.95
C LEU A 5 -6.49 -0.36 3.58
N SER A 6 -7.14 0.65 3.01
CA SER A 6 -8.53 0.59 2.55
C SER A 6 -8.61 0.88 1.06
N ILE A 7 -9.08 -0.06 0.24
CA ILE A 7 -9.13 0.06 -1.23
C ILE A 7 -10.55 -0.15 -1.75
N GLY A 8 -11.00 0.66 -2.74
CA GLY A 8 -12.24 0.41 -3.50
C GLY A 8 -13.49 1.13 -2.99
N TYR A 9 -13.42 2.44 -2.73
CA TYR A 9 -14.59 3.20 -2.26
C TYR A 9 -15.55 3.59 -3.40
N PRO A 10 -16.89 3.43 -3.26
CA PRO A 10 -17.62 2.83 -2.12
C PRO A 10 -17.66 1.29 -2.15
N GLY A 11 -17.52 0.66 -0.97
CA GLY A 11 -17.41 -0.81 -0.82
C GLY A 11 -16.01 -1.30 -0.46
N LYS A 12 -15.24 -0.48 0.28
CA LYS A 12 -13.82 -0.71 0.54
C LYS A 12 -13.51 -2.08 1.16
N GLN A 13 -12.47 -2.72 0.64
CA GLN A 13 -11.79 -3.83 1.29
C GLN A 13 -10.69 -3.29 2.19
N GLU A 14 -10.58 -3.84 3.40
CA GLU A 14 -9.56 -3.45 4.38
C GLU A 14 -8.52 -4.56 4.50
N PHE A 15 -7.25 -4.17 4.45
CA PHE A 15 -6.09 -5.05 4.58
C PHE A 15 -5.23 -4.56 5.74
N GLU A 16 -4.74 -5.48 6.56
CA GLU A 16 -3.68 -5.18 7.51
C GLU A 16 -2.34 -5.36 6.80
N VAL A 17 -1.52 -4.31 6.84
CA VAL A 17 -0.18 -4.30 6.24
C VAL A 17 0.84 -4.14 7.36
N ASP A 18 1.75 -5.09 7.47
CA ASP A 18 2.88 -5.00 8.40
C ASP A 18 4.04 -4.35 7.66
N ILE A 19 4.44 -3.16 8.11
CA ILE A 19 5.60 -2.42 7.62
C ILE A 19 6.76 -2.77 8.52
N ASP A 20 7.92 -3.07 7.94
CA ASP A 20 9.12 -3.34 8.73
C ASP A 20 9.52 -2.15 9.62
N ASP A 21 9.82 -2.44 10.90
CA ASP A 21 10.14 -1.39 11.87
C ASP A 21 11.50 -0.73 11.57
N ASP A 22 12.46 -1.46 11.02
CA ASP A 22 13.77 -0.90 10.67
C ASP A 22 13.62 0.06 9.49
N GLU A 23 12.87 -0.31 8.44
CA GLU A 23 12.58 0.57 7.30
C GLU A 23 11.79 1.82 7.71
N TRP A 24 10.85 1.68 8.64
CA TRP A 24 10.11 2.83 9.17
C TRP A 24 11.02 3.78 9.96
N ASN A 25 11.93 3.24 10.77
CA ASN A 25 12.85 4.03 11.57
C ASN A 25 13.95 4.70 10.74
N GLU A 26 14.24 4.19 9.54
CA GLU A 26 15.13 4.82 8.56
C GLU A 26 14.48 6.04 7.87
N CYS A 27 13.16 6.19 7.94
CA CYS A 27 12.48 7.37 7.41
C CYS A 27 12.68 8.58 8.34
N GLU A 28 13.43 9.58 7.86
CA GLU A 28 13.72 10.82 8.57
C GLU A 28 12.64 11.90 8.38
N THR A 29 11.80 11.76 7.35
CA THR A 29 10.75 12.72 7.00
C THR A 29 9.38 12.07 6.82
N GLU A 30 8.31 12.88 6.97
CA GLU A 30 6.94 12.43 6.71
C GLU A 30 6.74 12.02 5.23
N GLU A 31 7.44 12.67 4.30
CA GLU A 31 7.38 12.32 2.87
C GLU A 31 7.94 10.91 2.60
N GLN A 32 9.06 10.55 3.25
CA GLN A 32 9.62 9.20 3.15
C GLN A 32 8.67 8.15 3.76
N GLN A 33 7.99 8.47 4.86
CA GLN A 33 6.99 7.60 5.45
C GLN A 33 5.76 7.43 4.55
N GLU A 34 5.33 8.49 3.86
CA GLU A 34 4.24 8.45 2.86
C GLU A 34 4.61 7.56 1.68
N GLU A 35 5.82 7.71 1.14
CA GLU A 35 6.35 6.88 0.05
C GLU A 35 6.44 5.41 0.47
N LEU A 36 6.97 5.13 1.67
CA LEU A 36 7.05 3.76 2.20
C LEU A 36 5.67 3.12 2.34
N LYS A 37 4.69 3.83 2.93
CA LYS A 37 3.30 3.37 3.03
C LYS A 37 2.71 3.07 1.65
N PHE A 38 2.98 3.92 0.65
CA PHE A 38 2.49 3.75 -0.71
C PHE A 38 3.08 2.52 -1.39
N ASN A 39 4.39 2.28 -1.24
CA ASN A 39 5.06 1.11 -1.80
C ASN A 39 4.49 -0.19 -1.22
N TYR A 40 4.36 -0.27 0.10
CA TYR A 40 3.72 -1.42 0.76
C TYR A 40 2.26 -1.60 0.32
N ALA A 41 1.51 -0.51 0.14
CA ALA A 41 0.14 -0.59 -0.36
C ALA A 41 0.07 -1.11 -1.80
N GLN A 42 0.98 -0.68 -2.68
CA GLN A 42 1.07 -1.17 -4.05
C GLN A 42 1.37 -2.67 -4.08
N ASP A 43 2.33 -3.13 -3.29
CA ASP A 43 2.65 -4.56 -3.22
C ASP A 43 1.44 -5.40 -2.77
N GLN A 44 0.69 -4.92 -1.79
CA GLN A 44 -0.54 -5.59 -1.36
C GLN A 44 -1.60 -5.61 -2.46
N ILE A 45 -1.74 -4.51 -3.21
CA ILE A 45 -2.62 -4.43 -4.39
C ILE A 45 -2.21 -5.47 -5.43
N TRP A 46 -0.93 -5.51 -5.82
CA TRP A 46 -0.45 -6.43 -6.85
C TRP A 46 -0.58 -7.91 -6.45
N GLN A 47 -0.53 -8.23 -5.16
CA GLN A 47 -0.71 -9.59 -4.67
C GLN A 47 -2.18 -10.03 -4.58
N HIS A 48 -3.10 -9.10 -4.34
CA HIS A 48 -4.50 -9.42 -4.00
C HIS A 48 -5.52 -8.98 -5.05
N LEU A 49 -5.16 -8.06 -5.93
CA LEU A 49 -6.00 -7.60 -7.02
C LEU A 49 -5.45 -8.13 -8.34
N ASP A 50 -6.24 -8.99 -8.98
CA ASP A 50 -5.99 -9.44 -10.34
C ASP A 50 -6.30 -8.26 -11.27
N LEU A 51 -5.28 -7.46 -11.56
CA LEU A 51 -5.40 -6.25 -12.36
C LEU A 51 -5.26 -6.59 -13.84
N ASP A 52 -6.39 -6.65 -14.54
CA ASP A 52 -6.40 -6.73 -16.01
C ASP A 52 -6.41 -5.33 -16.61
N MET A 53 -5.47 -5.05 -17.50
CA MET A 53 -5.33 -3.76 -18.18
C MET A 53 -5.40 -3.98 -19.69
N GLU A 54 -6.47 -3.49 -20.30
CA GLU A 54 -6.62 -3.47 -21.75
C GLU A 54 -6.27 -2.08 -22.31
N ILE A 55 -5.49 -2.04 -23.38
CA ILE A 55 -5.29 -0.81 -24.17
C ILE A 55 -6.52 -0.64 -25.06
N ILE A 56 -7.29 0.42 -24.84
CA ILE A 56 -8.41 0.79 -25.71
C ILE A 56 -7.90 1.83 -26.72
N ASP A 57 -7.85 1.44 -27.99
CA ASP A 57 -7.65 2.32 -29.16
C ASP A 57 -8.98 2.91 -29.64
#